data_AF-T1B7V5-F1
#
_entry.id   AF-T1B7V5-F1
#
_cell.length_a   1.000
_cell.length_b   1.000
_cell.length_c   1.000
_cell.angle_alpha   90.00
_cell.angle_beta   90.00
_cell.angle_gamma   90.00
#
_symmetry.space_group_name_H-M   'P 1'
#
loop_
_entity.id
_entity.type
_entity.pdbx_description
1 polymer ?
#
loop_
_entity_poly.entity_id
_entity_poly.type
_entity_poly.pdbx_seq_one_letter_code
_entity_poly.pdbx_strand_id
1 'polypeptide(L)'
;LRKGLRESSLTHGVHLLDGDEVIIGGVRFCGATLWTDFEISGSAPETVERAMHNCQEGMTDFHVIRRWGGALRPEDTREIHRAQRDWLRRALAGCTSLGEGFTGPTVVVTHHAPCERSIAPRFVGDPLNPAFVSDLTDLMGPRVALWVHGHMHNSSDYAERGSRVICNPRGYFPHGLNPDFDPMLIVEVPT
;
A
#
# COMPACT_ATOMS: atom_id res chain seq x y z
N LEU A 1 3.12 8.47 -19.95
CA LEU A 1 3.50 9.01 -18.62
C LEU A 1 4.27 7.99 -17.77
N ARG A 2 3.68 6.85 -17.34
CA ARG A 2 4.35 5.84 -16.49
C ARG A 2 5.69 5.33 -17.02
N LYS A 3 5.78 5.02 -18.32
CA LYS A 3 7.04 4.59 -18.96
C LYS A 3 8.15 5.64 -18.84
N GLY A 4 7.85 6.90 -19.18
CA GLY A 4 8.83 7.99 -19.10
C GLY A 4 9.27 8.30 -17.66
N LEU A 5 8.36 8.22 -16.68
CA LEU A 5 8.72 8.34 -15.26
C LEU A 5 9.68 7.22 -14.84
N ARG A 6 9.41 5.98 -15.24
CA ARG A 6 10.28 4.85 -14.93
C ARG A 6 11.68 5.02 -15.53
N GLU A 7 11.76 5.37 -16.81
CA GLU A 7 13.03 5.62 -17.50
C GLU A 7 13.82 6.74 -16.79
N SER A 8 13.15 7.85 -16.44
CA SER A 8 13.76 8.97 -15.72
C SER A 8 14.19 8.61 -14.29
N SER A 9 13.45 7.78 -13.56
CA SER A 9 13.84 7.37 -12.20
C SER A 9 15.13 6.55 -12.24
N LEU A 10 15.25 5.64 -13.22
CA LEU A 10 16.42 4.78 -13.35
C LEU A 10 17.70 5.57 -13.66
N THR A 11 17.63 6.66 -14.43
CA THR A 11 18.82 7.52 -14.66
C THR A 11 19.34 8.18 -13.39
N HIS A 12 18.55 8.19 -12.30
CA HIS A 12 18.92 8.73 -10.99
C HIS A 12 19.16 7.64 -9.95
N GLY A 13 19.23 6.37 -10.35
CA GLY A 13 19.38 5.24 -9.42
C GLY A 13 18.14 4.96 -8.57
N VAL A 14 16.96 5.41 -9.02
CA VAL A 14 15.68 5.19 -8.33
C VAL A 14 14.87 4.12 -9.05
N HIS A 15 14.42 3.11 -8.31
CA HIS A 15 13.46 2.12 -8.80
C HIS A 15 12.03 2.61 -8.54
N LEU A 16 11.29 2.93 -9.60
CA LEU A 16 9.87 3.28 -9.50
C LEU A 16 9.02 2.01 -9.55
N LEU A 17 8.45 1.62 -8.39
CA LEU A 17 7.57 0.46 -8.27
C LEU A 17 6.11 0.89 -8.22
N ASP A 18 5.37 0.64 -9.30
CA ASP A 18 3.92 0.90 -9.41
C ASP A 18 3.25 -0.32 -10.05
N GLY A 19 3.09 -1.39 -9.26
CA GLY A 19 2.79 -2.72 -9.78
C GLY A 19 4.02 -3.34 -10.45
N ASP A 20 5.16 -3.26 -9.77
CA ASP A 20 6.43 -3.79 -10.28
C ASP A 20 7.35 -4.29 -9.17
N GLU A 21 8.42 -4.98 -9.56
CA GLU A 21 9.36 -5.62 -8.64
C GLU A 21 10.83 -5.36 -9.01
N VAL A 22 11.71 -5.46 -8.01
CA VAL A 22 13.16 -5.39 -8.19
C VAL A 22 13.85 -6.31 -7.19
N ILE A 23 15.01 -6.87 -7.54
CA ILE A 23 15.87 -7.60 -6.61
C ILE A 23 17.08 -6.72 -6.24
N ILE A 24 17.30 -6.53 -4.94
CA ILE A 24 18.43 -5.78 -4.40
C ILE A 24 19.06 -6.63 -3.30
N GLY A 25 20.35 -6.96 -3.44
CA GLY A 25 21.08 -7.74 -2.42
C GLY A 25 20.47 -9.12 -2.13
N GLY A 26 19.81 -9.76 -3.11
CA GLY A 26 19.14 -11.05 -2.93
C GLY A 26 17.74 -10.98 -2.32
N VAL A 27 17.25 -9.78 -1.98
CA VAL A 27 15.89 -9.54 -1.49
C VAL A 27 15.02 -9.01 -2.62
N ARG A 28 13.82 -9.57 -2.81
CA ARG A 28 12.86 -9.06 -3.79
C ARG A 28 11.94 -8.03 -3.14
N PHE A 29 11.78 -6.89 -3.79
CA PHE A 29 10.86 -5.83 -3.40
C PHE A 29 9.73 -5.78 -4.42
N CYS A 30 8.49 -6.03 -3.98
CA CYS A 30 7.28 -5.87 -4.77
C CYS A 30 6.57 -4.58 -4.33
N GLY A 31 6.44 -3.60 -5.23
CA GLY A 31 5.91 -2.28 -4.88
C GLY A 31 4.68 -1.89 -5.67
N ALA A 32 3.68 -1.36 -4.97
CA ALA A 32 2.47 -0.81 -5.57
C ALA A 32 1.88 0.31 -4.70
N THR A 33 1.31 1.35 -5.29
CA THR A 33 0.58 2.37 -4.52
C THR A 33 -0.64 1.77 -3.79
N LEU A 34 -1.21 0.72 -4.37
CA LEU A 34 -2.51 0.10 -4.11
C LEU A 34 -3.69 1.02 -4.42
N TRP A 35 -3.86 2.11 -3.67
CA TRP A 35 -5.20 2.65 -3.36
C TRP A 35 -6.04 1.64 -2.56
N THR A 36 -7.33 1.84 -2.42
CA THR A 36 -8.22 0.93 -1.67
C THR A 36 -9.35 0.40 -2.53
N ASP A 37 -9.90 -0.74 -2.11
CA ASP A 37 -11.13 -1.33 -2.65
C ASP A 37 -12.41 -0.81 -1.98
N PHE A 38 -12.27 -0.11 -0.85
CA PHE A 38 -13.31 0.36 0.05
C PHE A 38 -14.10 -0.77 0.74
N GLU A 39 -13.53 -1.97 0.82
CA GLU A 39 -14.24 -3.17 1.30
C GLU A 39 -13.90 -3.55 2.75
N ILE A 40 -13.00 -2.83 3.42
CA ILE A 40 -12.54 -3.17 4.78
C ILE A 40 -13.68 -3.24 5.81
N SER A 41 -14.72 -2.41 5.65
CA SER A 41 -15.90 -2.42 6.51
C SER A 41 -17.02 -3.36 6.02
N GLY A 42 -16.78 -4.11 4.94
CA GLY A 42 -17.69 -5.07 4.33
C GLY A 42 -17.78 -4.93 2.80
N SER A 43 -17.86 -6.07 2.10
CA SER A 43 -17.91 -6.13 0.63
C SER A 43 -19.32 -6.05 0.03
N ALA A 44 -20.37 -5.90 0.85
CA ALA A 44 -21.73 -5.75 0.33
C ALA A 44 -21.85 -4.45 -0.50
N PRO A 45 -22.50 -4.45 -1.68
CA PRO A 45 -22.52 -3.30 -2.59
C PRO A 45 -22.89 -1.98 -1.91
N GLU A 46 -23.94 -1.98 -1.09
CA GLU A 46 -24.43 -0.80 -0.37
C GLU A 46 -23.44 -0.28 0.69
N THR A 47 -22.62 -1.16 1.26
CA THR A 47 -21.57 -0.77 2.21
C THR A 47 -20.39 -0.12 1.50
N VAL A 48 -19.99 -0.69 0.36
CA VAL A 48 -18.91 -0.16 -0.47
C VAL A 48 -19.30 1.18 -1.11
N GLU A 49 -20.53 1.31 -1.61
CA GLU A 49 -21.05 2.57 -2.15
C GLU A 49 -21.06 3.68 -1.09
N ARG A 50 -21.50 3.37 0.12
CA ARG A 50 -21.45 4.30 1.25
C ARG A 50 -20.01 4.71 1.60
N ALA A 51 -19.08 3.76 1.62
CA ALA A 51 -17.67 4.03 1.88
C ALA A 51 -17.05 4.94 0.80
N MET A 52 -17.31 4.66 -0.48
CA MET A 52 -16.88 5.50 -1.60
C MET A 52 -17.48 6.90 -1.52
N HIS A 53 -18.76 7.04 -1.18
CA HIS A 53 -19.41 8.33 -1.00
C HIS A 53 -18.77 9.13 0.15
N ASN A 54 -18.60 8.52 1.33
CA ASN A 54 -17.95 9.17 2.46
C ASN A 54 -16.53 9.63 2.11
N CYS A 55 -15.79 8.80 1.37
CA CYS A 55 -14.45 9.12 0.90
C CYS A 55 -14.45 10.30 -0.08
N GLN A 56 -15.34 10.31 -1.07
CA GLN A 56 -15.47 11.39 -2.04
C GLN A 56 -15.69 12.75 -1.36
N GLU A 57 -16.48 12.79 -0.28
CA GLU A 57 -16.76 14.01 0.50
C GLU A 57 -15.65 14.35 1.50
N GLY A 58 -15.05 13.34 2.14
CA GLY A 58 -14.13 13.52 3.25
C GLY A 58 -12.65 13.65 2.88
N MET A 59 -12.25 13.19 1.69
CA MET A 59 -10.84 13.12 1.28
C MET A 59 -10.50 14.20 0.24
N THR A 60 -9.52 15.03 0.56
CA THR A 60 -9.00 16.08 -0.33
C THR A 60 -8.57 15.55 -1.69
N ASP A 61 -8.06 14.33 -1.74
CA ASP A 61 -7.59 13.67 -2.96
C ASP A 61 -8.63 13.72 -4.09
N PHE A 62 -9.90 13.43 -3.80
CA PHE A 62 -10.99 13.41 -4.80
C PHE A 62 -11.50 14.80 -5.19
N HIS A 63 -11.03 15.85 -4.51
CA HIS A 63 -11.36 17.24 -4.81
C HIS A 63 -10.29 17.91 -5.68
N VAL A 64 -9.02 17.59 -5.42
CA VAL A 64 -7.87 18.31 -6.00
C VAL A 64 -7.12 17.51 -7.06
N ILE A 65 -7.08 16.19 -6.96
CA ILE A 65 -6.38 15.35 -7.94
C ILE A 65 -7.20 15.31 -9.22
N ARG A 66 -6.52 15.52 -10.35
CA ARG A 66 -7.12 15.45 -11.69
C ARG A 66 -6.60 14.23 -12.45
N ARG A 67 -7.51 13.49 -13.06
CA ARG A 67 -7.24 12.31 -13.88
C ARG A 67 -8.03 12.41 -15.18
N TRP A 68 -7.37 12.25 -16.32
CA TRP A 68 -7.99 12.23 -17.67
C TRP A 68 -8.91 13.42 -17.98
N GLY A 69 -8.60 14.61 -17.45
CA GLY A 69 -9.41 15.81 -17.65
C GLY A 69 -10.57 16.00 -16.67
N GLY A 70 -10.77 15.08 -15.72
CA GLY A 70 -11.77 15.18 -14.64
C GLY A 70 -11.16 15.10 -13.24
N ALA A 71 -11.99 15.22 -12.21
CA ALA A 71 -11.60 14.88 -10.84
C ALA A 71 -11.33 13.38 -10.72
N LEU A 72 -10.35 13.00 -9.89
CA LEU A 72 -10.21 11.61 -9.46
C LEU A 72 -11.48 11.19 -8.72
N ARG A 73 -11.99 9.99 -9.01
CA ARG A 73 -13.16 9.41 -8.36
C ARG A 73 -12.81 8.15 -7.55
N PRO A 74 -13.58 7.76 -6.52
CA PRO A 74 -13.36 6.51 -5.79
C PRO A 74 -13.38 5.27 -6.70
N GLU A 75 -14.18 5.27 -7.76
CA GLU A 75 -14.19 4.16 -8.71
C GLU A 75 -12.84 4.02 -9.44
N ASP A 76 -12.20 5.15 -9.77
CA ASP A 76 -10.88 5.18 -10.41
C ASP A 76 -9.81 4.53 -9.53
N THR A 77 -9.87 4.78 -8.22
CA THR A 77 -8.90 4.27 -7.24
C THR A 77 -9.18 2.80 -6.92
N ARG A 78 -10.45 2.40 -6.86
CA ARG A 78 -10.87 1.00 -6.73
C ARG A 78 -10.43 0.14 -7.91
N GLU A 79 -10.51 0.66 -9.13
CA GLU A 79 -9.99 -0.02 -10.32
C GLU A 79 -8.47 -0.20 -10.28
N ILE A 80 -7.72 0.83 -9.86
CA ILE A 80 -6.27 0.73 -9.67
C ILE A 80 -5.96 -0.33 -8.61
N HIS A 81 -6.65 -0.30 -7.48
CA HIS A 81 -6.46 -1.26 -6.40
C HIS A 81 -6.62 -2.70 -6.88
N ARG A 82 -7.73 -3.00 -7.57
CA ARG A 82 -7.99 -4.35 -8.08
C ARG A 82 -6.88 -4.83 -9.01
N ALA A 83 -6.47 -3.98 -9.95
CA ALA A 83 -5.41 -4.32 -10.89
C ALA A 83 -4.06 -4.58 -10.17
N GLN A 84 -3.73 -3.77 -9.16
CA GLN A 84 -2.48 -3.91 -8.40
C GLN A 84 -2.50 -5.09 -7.42
N ARG A 85 -3.64 -5.36 -6.76
CA ARG A 85 -3.84 -6.54 -5.92
C ARG A 85 -3.70 -7.81 -6.76
N ASP A 86 -4.30 -7.86 -7.94
CA ASP A 86 -4.19 -9.02 -8.83
C ASP A 86 -2.77 -9.20 -9.36
N TRP A 87 -2.07 -8.11 -9.69
CA TRP A 87 -0.65 -8.17 -10.03
C TRP A 87 0.18 -8.71 -8.87
N LEU A 88 -0.01 -8.18 -7.66
CA LEU A 88 0.75 -8.57 -6.47
C LEU A 88 0.53 -10.06 -6.16
N ARG A 89 -0.72 -10.54 -6.23
CA ARG A 89 -1.05 -11.96 -6.09
C ARG A 89 -0.26 -12.82 -7.08
N ARG A 90 -0.21 -12.44 -8.36
CA ARG A 90 0.56 -13.17 -9.39
C ARG A 90 2.06 -13.13 -9.13
N ALA A 91 2.61 -11.97 -8.77
CA ALA A 91 4.04 -11.82 -8.47
C ALA A 91 4.47 -12.68 -7.26
N LEU A 92 3.63 -12.72 -6.21
CA LEU A 92 3.85 -13.56 -5.03
C LEU A 92 3.67 -15.05 -5.31
N ALA A 93 2.82 -15.43 -6.27
CA ALA A 93 2.68 -16.80 -6.76
C ALA A 93 3.84 -17.24 -7.70
N GLY A 94 4.81 -16.37 -7.98
CA GLY A 94 5.97 -16.69 -8.81
C GLY A 94 5.78 -16.42 -10.31
N CYS A 95 4.68 -15.80 -10.72
CA CYS A 95 4.49 -15.27 -12.08
C CYS A 95 5.15 -13.89 -12.18
N THR A 96 6.48 -13.88 -12.27
CA THR A 96 7.30 -12.67 -12.15
C THR A 96 7.82 -12.20 -13.51
N SER A 97 8.10 -10.90 -13.62
CA SER A 97 8.80 -10.32 -14.78
C SER A 97 10.30 -10.68 -14.79
N LEU A 98 10.81 -11.19 -13.67
CA LEU A 98 12.20 -11.54 -13.43
C LEU A 98 12.54 -13.01 -13.76
N GLY A 99 11.56 -13.79 -14.24
CA GLY A 99 11.69 -15.22 -14.55
C GLY A 99 10.91 -16.13 -13.60
N GLU A 100 11.03 -17.45 -13.76
CA GLU A 100 10.37 -18.41 -12.89
C GLU A 100 11.11 -18.58 -11.54
N GLY A 101 10.37 -18.51 -10.43
CA GLY A 101 10.77 -19.17 -9.18
C GLY A 101 11.71 -18.42 -8.22
N PHE A 102 11.56 -17.11 -8.02
CA PHE A 102 12.27 -16.45 -6.90
C PHE A 102 11.88 -17.07 -5.56
N THR A 103 12.85 -17.64 -4.84
CA THR A 103 12.64 -18.35 -3.56
C THR A 103 13.18 -17.61 -2.34
N GLY A 104 13.86 -16.47 -2.54
CA GLY A 104 14.41 -15.66 -1.46
C GLY A 104 13.34 -14.86 -0.69
N PRO A 105 13.76 -14.07 0.32
CA PRO A 105 12.85 -13.23 1.07
C PRO A 105 12.22 -12.15 0.18
N THR A 106 10.90 -11.98 0.33
CA THR A 106 10.15 -10.92 -0.36
C THR A 106 9.70 -9.85 0.62
N VAL A 107 9.95 -8.59 0.25
CA VAL A 107 9.42 -7.39 0.89
C VAL A 107 8.32 -6.83 0.01
N VAL A 108 7.16 -6.57 0.59
CA VAL A 108 6.07 -5.84 -0.08
C VAL A 108 6.08 -4.39 0.40
N VAL A 109 5.99 -3.44 -0.53
CA VAL A 109 5.96 -2.00 -0.21
C VAL A 109 4.71 -1.39 -0.80
N THR A 110 3.85 -0.83 0.05
CA THR A 110 2.61 -0.21 -0.37
C THR A 110 2.43 1.19 0.20
N HIS A 111 1.65 2.05 -0.46
CA HIS A 111 1.28 3.32 0.17
C HIS A 111 0.19 3.09 1.22
N HIS A 112 -0.91 2.44 0.83
CA HIS A 112 -2.06 2.17 1.71
C HIS A 112 -1.81 0.95 2.60
N ALA A 113 -2.50 0.92 3.75
CA ALA A 113 -2.30 -0.10 4.76
C ALA A 113 -2.96 -1.44 4.38
N PRO A 114 -2.34 -2.59 4.69
CA PRO A 114 -2.78 -3.90 4.20
C PRO A 114 -3.70 -4.66 5.17
N CYS A 115 -4.00 -4.10 6.34
CA CYS A 115 -4.75 -4.77 7.40
C CYS A 115 -5.36 -3.77 8.38
N GLU A 116 -6.52 -4.09 8.96
CA GLU A 116 -7.19 -3.28 9.99
C GLU A 116 -6.32 -3.03 11.22
N ARG A 117 -5.36 -3.90 11.51
CA ARG A 117 -4.43 -3.74 12.63
C ARG A 117 -3.52 -2.51 12.52
N SER A 118 -3.40 -1.92 11.32
CA SER A 118 -2.72 -0.64 11.12
C SER A 118 -3.55 0.57 11.57
N ILE A 119 -4.86 0.41 11.82
CA ILE A 119 -5.74 1.49 12.25
C ILE A 119 -5.41 1.85 13.70
N ALA A 120 -5.05 3.11 13.94
CA ALA A 120 -4.83 3.58 15.31
C ALA A 120 -6.11 3.44 16.15
N PRO A 121 -6.03 3.07 17.45
CA PRO A 121 -7.21 2.84 18.29
C PRO A 121 -8.26 3.96 18.28
N ARG A 122 -7.82 5.22 18.16
CA ARG A 122 -8.70 6.40 18.10
C ARG A 122 -9.55 6.52 16.83
N PHE A 123 -9.18 5.80 15.77
CA PHE A 123 -9.88 5.83 14.47
C PHE A 123 -10.65 4.54 14.21
N VAL A 124 -10.71 3.60 15.17
CA VAL A 124 -11.51 2.39 15.01
C VAL A 124 -12.98 2.77 14.77
N GLY A 125 -13.56 2.25 13.68
CA GLY A 125 -14.93 2.54 13.27
C GLY A 125 -15.11 3.86 12.52
N ASP A 126 -14.04 4.63 12.26
CA ASP A 126 -14.11 5.83 11.43
C ASP A 126 -14.62 5.48 10.02
N PRO A 127 -15.67 6.15 9.52
CA PRO A 127 -16.25 5.88 8.20
C PRO A 127 -15.30 6.14 7.02
N LEU A 128 -14.18 6.83 7.25
CA LEU A 128 -13.15 7.06 6.24
C LEU A 128 -12.07 5.97 6.18
N ASN A 129 -11.97 5.07 7.16
CA ASN A 129 -10.98 3.97 7.14
C ASN A 129 -10.92 3.18 5.82
N PRO A 130 -12.04 2.91 5.10
CA PRO A 130 -12.00 2.26 3.78
C PRO A 130 -11.21 3.01 2.70
N ALA A 131 -10.87 4.28 2.92
CA ALA A 131 -10.00 5.07 2.06
C ALA A 131 -8.50 4.86 2.38
N PHE A 132 -8.16 4.28 3.53
CA PHE A 132 -6.78 4.13 4.01
C PHE A 132 -6.30 2.68 4.07
N VAL A 133 -7.23 1.73 4.24
CA VAL A 133 -6.95 0.31 4.52
C VAL A 133 -7.77 -0.58 3.59
N SER A 134 -7.14 -1.66 3.13
CA SER A 134 -7.82 -2.82 2.53
C SER A 134 -7.32 -4.11 3.19
N ASP A 135 -8.14 -5.16 3.24
CA ASP A 135 -7.72 -6.46 3.77
C ASP A 135 -6.93 -7.21 2.70
N LEU A 136 -5.60 -7.25 2.88
CA LEU A 136 -4.67 -7.98 2.05
C LEU A 136 -4.02 -9.14 2.80
N THR A 137 -4.62 -9.57 3.91
CA THR A 137 -4.07 -10.67 4.72
C THR A 137 -4.01 -11.98 3.91
N ASP A 138 -4.84 -12.16 2.87
CA ASP A 138 -4.76 -13.30 1.95
C ASP A 138 -3.46 -13.36 1.14
N LEU A 139 -2.75 -12.24 1.00
CA LEU A 139 -1.47 -12.14 0.30
C LEU A 139 -0.26 -12.27 1.24
N MET A 140 -0.49 -12.33 2.55
CA MET A 140 0.56 -12.47 3.55
C MET A 140 0.93 -13.94 3.76
N GLY A 141 2.13 -14.18 4.27
CA GLY A 141 2.65 -15.52 4.50
C GLY A 141 4.16 -15.52 4.75
N PRO A 142 4.74 -16.67 5.13
CA PRO A 142 6.17 -16.78 5.45
C PRO A 142 7.14 -16.36 4.33
N ARG A 143 6.69 -16.35 3.06
CA ARG A 143 7.48 -15.87 1.92
C ARG A 143 7.53 -14.34 1.81
N VAL A 144 6.52 -13.65 2.35
CA VAL A 144 6.49 -12.20 2.50
C VAL A 144 7.06 -11.89 3.87
N ALA A 145 8.37 -11.74 3.94
CA ALA A 145 9.08 -11.56 5.20
C ALA A 145 8.74 -10.22 5.87
N LEU A 146 8.51 -9.19 5.05
CA LEU A 146 8.19 -7.84 5.51
C LEU A 146 7.16 -7.17 4.58
N TRP A 147 6.22 -6.45 5.17
CA TRP A 147 5.30 -5.55 4.48
C TRP A 147 5.47 -4.14 5.05
N VAL A 148 5.94 -3.21 4.23
CA VAL A 148 6.08 -1.80 4.60
C VAL A 148 4.90 -1.03 4.01
N HIS A 149 4.21 -0.25 4.83
CA HIS A 149 3.19 0.67 4.34
C HIS A 149 3.37 2.09 4.88
N GLY A 150 2.58 3.02 4.34
CA GLY A 150 2.49 4.41 4.80
C GLY A 150 1.04 4.84 4.91
N HIS A 151 0.77 6.07 4.46
CA HIS A 151 -0.52 6.77 4.41
C HIS A 151 -1.18 7.03 5.77
N MET A 152 -1.00 6.10 6.71
CA MET A 152 -1.25 6.27 8.12
C MET A 152 -0.29 7.29 8.72
N HIS A 153 -0.73 7.97 9.79
CA HIS A 153 0.10 8.89 10.58
C HIS A 153 0.39 8.35 12.00
N ASN A 154 0.26 7.03 12.17
CA ASN A 154 0.74 6.29 13.33
C ASN A 154 1.80 5.29 12.90
N SER A 155 2.77 5.05 13.79
CA SER A 155 3.70 3.93 13.62
C SER A 155 2.98 2.60 13.87
N SER A 156 3.47 1.52 13.25
CA SER A 156 2.98 0.16 13.44
C SER A 156 4.13 -0.83 13.27
N ASP A 157 4.18 -1.85 14.11
CA ASP A 157 5.09 -2.99 13.99
C ASP A 157 4.40 -4.22 14.59
N TYR A 158 3.95 -5.14 13.73
CA TYR A 158 3.24 -6.33 14.17
C TYR A 158 3.41 -7.50 13.19
N ALA A 159 3.14 -8.71 13.64
CA ALA A 159 3.10 -9.90 12.77
C ALA A 159 1.67 -10.24 12.38
N GLU A 160 1.43 -10.53 11.11
CA GLU A 160 0.15 -10.95 10.54
C GLU A 160 0.37 -12.09 9.55
N ARG A 161 -0.26 -13.25 9.78
CA ARG A 161 -0.12 -14.48 8.97
C ARG A 161 1.33 -14.90 8.62
N GLY A 162 2.30 -14.54 9.46
CA GLY A 162 3.72 -14.87 9.27
C GLY A 162 4.54 -13.79 8.55
N SER A 163 3.91 -12.68 8.15
CA SER A 163 4.59 -11.48 7.65
C SER A 163 4.73 -10.45 8.76
N ARG A 164 5.89 -9.78 8.87
CA ARG A 164 6.01 -8.58 9.71
C ARG A 164 5.46 -7.38 8.94
N VAL A 165 4.65 -6.55 9.55
CA VAL A 165 4.08 -5.33 8.96
C VAL A 165 4.63 -4.13 9.70
N ILE A 166 5.18 -3.15 8.96
CA ILE A 166 5.77 -1.94 9.51
C ILE A 166 5.21 -0.69 8.83
N CYS A 167 4.94 0.34 9.65
CA CYS A 167 4.65 1.69 9.24
C CYS A 167 5.48 2.64 10.11
N ASN A 168 6.26 3.54 9.49
CA ASN A 168 7.06 4.55 10.20
C ASN A 168 6.90 5.93 9.51
N PRO A 169 5.70 6.51 9.53
CA PRO A 169 5.38 7.73 8.81
C PRO A 169 5.82 8.94 9.63
N ARG A 170 6.34 9.99 8.97
CA ARG A 170 6.69 11.26 9.63
C ARG A 170 5.47 12.05 10.11
N GLY A 171 4.36 11.96 9.37
CA GLY A 171 3.20 12.84 9.54
C GLY A 171 3.42 14.23 8.93
N TYR A 172 2.50 15.16 9.23
CA TYR A 172 2.51 16.51 8.66
C TYR A 172 3.21 17.53 9.56
N PHE A 173 4.03 18.39 8.95
CA PHE A 173 4.64 19.54 9.63
C PHE A 173 3.83 20.81 9.36
N PRO A 174 3.71 21.74 10.33
CA PRO A 174 4.13 21.61 11.73
C PRO A 174 3.11 20.86 12.61
N HIS A 175 1.91 20.61 12.09
CA HIS A 175 0.80 20.00 12.82
C HIS A 175 0.52 18.59 12.33
N GLY A 176 0.42 17.62 13.24
CA GLY A 176 0.16 16.23 12.91
C GLY A 176 1.42 15.39 12.64
N LEU A 177 2.56 15.79 13.23
CA LEU A 177 3.75 14.94 13.28
C LEU A 177 3.44 13.67 14.09
N ASN A 178 3.96 12.55 13.61
CA ASN A 178 3.95 11.31 14.37
C ASN A 178 5.07 11.35 15.42
N PRO A 179 4.77 11.32 16.73
CA PRO A 179 5.79 11.37 17.77
C PRO A 179 6.69 10.13 17.78
N ASP A 180 6.21 9.02 17.23
CA ASP A 180 6.91 7.74 17.15
C ASP A 180 7.65 7.55 15.82
N PHE A 181 7.79 8.62 15.01
CA PHE A 181 8.60 8.57 13.80
C PHE A 181 10.08 8.47 14.16
N ASP A 182 10.71 7.39 13.71
CA ASP A 182 12.15 7.20 13.84
C ASP A 182 12.85 7.45 12.48
N PRO A 183 13.57 8.58 12.31
CA PRO A 183 14.27 8.87 11.05
C PRO A 183 15.45 7.93 10.78
N MET A 184 15.87 7.15 11.77
CA MET A 184 17.00 6.22 11.71
C MET A 184 16.57 4.76 11.79
N LEU A 185 15.27 4.47 11.64
CA LEU A 185 14.75 3.10 11.74
C LEU A 185 15.44 2.18 10.72
N ILE A 186 16.08 1.13 11.24
CA ILE A 186 16.63 0.04 10.45
C ILE A 186 15.76 -1.19 10.68
N VAL A 187 15.34 -1.81 9.57
CA VAL A 187 14.56 -3.04 9.60
C VAL A 187 15.37 -4.15 8.95
N GLU A 188 15.70 -5.16 9.73
CA GLU A 188 16.35 -6.36 9.22
C GLU A 188 15.33 -7.27 8.53
N VAL A 189 15.69 -7.75 7.34
CA VAL A 189 14.92 -8.74 6.60
C VAL A 189 15.60 -10.09 6.77
N PRO A 190 14.88 -11.14 7.23
CA PRO A 190 15.43 -12.49 7.32
C PRO A 190 15.97 -12.95 5.96
N THR A 191 17.20 -13.44 5.93
CA THR A 191 17.87 -14.00 4.74
C THR A 191 17.93 -15.51 4.80
#